data_AF-A0A938CKM4-F1
#
_entry.id   AF-A0A938CKM4-F1
#
_cell.length_a   1.000
_cell.length_b   1.000
_cell.length_c   1.000
_cell.angle_alpha   90.00
_cell.angle_beta   90.00
_cell.angle_gamma   90.00
#
_symmetry.space_group_name_H-M   'P 1'
#
loop_
_entity.id
_entity.type
_entity.pdbx_description
1 polymer ?
#
loop_
_entity_poly.entity_id
_entity_poly.type
_entity_poly.pdbx_seq_one_letter_code
_entity_poly.pdbx_strand_id
1 'polypeptide(L)'
;MDFPSPLTGGTLLRRYKRFLADVRLDDGTIVTAACANTGAMLGLTAEGSRVWLSRSSNPTRKYAHTWELVEIAGLGLVGVNTGSPNRIAREAIAGNLLPELSGYGTLRMEVKYGTNSRIDILLENGNRPPCYVEVKNAHLFRAPGLVEFPDCVTERGTKHLDELARMVERGSRAAMLYLVQAAGPTRLALAADLDPNYFKAFATARRAGVEAYALCCKVTTNAITADRMIPVDGP
;
A
#
# COMPACT_ATOMS: atom_id res chain seq x y z
N MET A 1 -12.92 3.62 -0.09
CA MET A 1 -12.38 4.98 0.00
C MET A 1 -12.78 5.80 -1.22
N ASP A 2 -13.58 6.84 -1.05
CA ASP A 2 -13.87 7.79 -2.13
C ASP A 2 -12.79 8.88 -2.23
N PHE A 3 -12.53 9.35 -3.45
CA PHE A 3 -11.71 10.54 -3.65
C PHE A 3 -12.50 11.78 -3.21
N PRO A 4 -11.84 12.76 -2.56
CA PRO A 4 -12.52 13.94 -2.04
C PRO A 4 -13.02 14.90 -3.13
N SER A 5 -12.53 14.74 -4.35
CA SER A 5 -12.92 15.50 -5.54
C SER A 5 -12.73 14.64 -6.79
N PRO A 6 -13.46 14.93 -7.89
CA PRO A 6 -13.22 14.28 -9.17
C PRO A 6 -11.75 14.41 -9.57
N LEU A 7 -11.13 13.30 -9.97
CA LEU A 7 -9.74 13.34 -10.40
C LEU A 7 -9.61 14.00 -11.77
N THR A 8 -8.58 14.82 -11.93
CA THR A 8 -8.20 15.41 -13.21
C THR A 8 -7.18 14.52 -13.91
N GLY A 9 -7.47 14.15 -15.16
CA GLY A 9 -6.57 13.37 -15.98
C GLY A 9 -5.45 14.20 -16.61
N GLY A 10 -4.32 13.55 -16.85
CA GLY A 10 -3.20 14.15 -17.56
C GLY A 10 -2.15 13.14 -18.00
N THR A 11 -1.09 13.65 -18.62
CA THR A 11 0.07 12.89 -19.08
C THR A 11 1.28 13.22 -18.23
N LEU A 12 1.91 12.21 -17.63
CA LEU A 12 3.13 12.38 -16.86
C LEU A 12 4.26 12.85 -17.77
N LEU A 13 4.84 14.00 -17.46
CA LEU A 13 6.01 14.51 -18.17
C LEU A 13 7.29 13.99 -17.53
N ARG A 14 7.36 13.99 -16.19
CA ARG A 14 8.47 13.44 -15.43
C ARG A 14 8.13 13.34 -13.94
N ARG A 15 8.77 12.41 -13.23
CA ARG A 15 8.85 12.39 -11.76
C ARG A 15 10.27 12.75 -11.35
N TYR A 16 10.42 13.61 -10.34
CA TYR A 16 11.74 14.07 -9.89
C TYR A 16 11.74 14.37 -8.39
N LYS A 17 12.95 14.42 -7.81
CA LYS A 17 13.16 14.60 -6.36
C LYS A 17 12.38 13.61 -5.48
N ARG A 18 11.90 12.50 -6.03
CA ARG A 18 11.02 11.48 -5.41
C ARG A 18 9.60 11.95 -5.09
N PHE A 19 9.40 13.21 -4.71
CA PHE A 19 8.13 13.75 -4.21
C PHE A 19 7.42 14.72 -5.15
N LEU A 20 7.93 14.94 -6.38
CA LEU A 20 7.30 15.82 -7.38
C LEU A 20 7.09 15.11 -8.71
N ALA A 21 6.03 15.49 -9.41
CA ALA A 21 5.77 15.10 -10.79
C ALA A 21 5.25 16.30 -11.58
N ASP A 22 5.79 16.52 -12.78
CA ASP A 22 5.21 17.47 -13.73
C ASP A 22 4.23 16.71 -14.63
N VAL A 23 3.02 17.24 -14.78
CA VAL A 23 1.93 16.61 -15.52
C VAL A 23 1.29 17.64 -16.44
N ARG A 24 1.08 17.26 -17.71
CA ARG A 24 0.25 18.02 -18.64
C ARG A 24 -1.19 17.53 -18.50
N LEU A 25 -2.08 18.36 -17.98
CA LEU A 25 -3.51 18.07 -17.85
C LEU A 25 -4.16 17.98 -19.23
N ASP A 26 -5.38 17.42 -19.26
CA ASP A 26 -6.17 17.26 -20.49
C ASP A 26 -6.49 18.58 -21.21
N ASP A 27 -6.57 19.68 -20.47
CA ASP A 27 -6.76 21.02 -21.02
C ASP A 27 -5.47 21.66 -21.57
N GLY A 28 -4.34 20.94 -21.50
CA GLY A 28 -3.03 21.40 -21.95
C GLY A 28 -2.20 22.12 -20.88
N THR A 29 -2.79 22.46 -19.73
CA THR A 29 -2.08 23.12 -18.62
C THR A 29 -1.02 22.20 -18.03
N ILE A 30 0.18 22.74 -17.75
CA ILE A 30 1.22 22.00 -17.04
C ILE A 30 1.17 22.37 -15.56
N VAL A 31 1.06 21.35 -14.70
CA VAL A 31 1.07 21.50 -13.25
C VAL A 31 2.15 20.64 -12.62
N THR A 32 2.68 21.11 -11.49
CA THR A 32 3.49 20.26 -10.60
C THR A 32 2.58 19.66 -9.53
N ALA A 33 2.55 18.33 -9.47
CA ALA A 33 1.83 17.54 -8.48
C ALA A 33 2.76 17.01 -7.40
N ALA A 34 2.25 16.91 -6.17
CA ALA A 34 2.91 16.16 -5.11
C ALA A 34 2.83 14.66 -5.38
N CYS A 35 3.95 13.96 -5.29
CA CYS A 35 4.03 12.50 -5.31
C CYS A 35 4.21 12.00 -3.87
N ALA A 36 3.17 11.37 -3.32
CA ALA A 36 3.17 10.90 -1.93
C ALA A 36 4.04 9.65 -1.71
N ASN A 37 4.34 8.91 -2.79
CA ASN A 37 5.17 7.71 -2.76
C ASN A 37 6.64 8.08 -2.93
N THR A 38 7.44 7.80 -1.91
CA THR A 38 8.88 8.07 -1.91
C THR A 38 9.71 6.88 -2.41
N GLY A 39 9.10 5.72 -2.66
CA GLY A 39 9.75 4.51 -3.16
C GLY A 39 10.23 4.64 -4.60
N ALA A 40 10.80 3.56 -5.15
CA ALA A 40 11.30 3.55 -6.52
C ALA A 40 10.17 3.77 -7.54
N MET A 41 8.96 3.26 -7.24
CA MET A 41 7.82 3.23 -8.15
C MET A 41 8.18 2.56 -9.48
N LEU A 42 8.92 1.45 -9.40
CA LEU A 42 9.45 0.75 -10.56
C LEU A 42 8.30 0.34 -11.50
N GLY A 43 8.37 0.76 -12.76
CA GLY A 43 7.33 0.52 -13.77
C GLY A 43 6.13 1.47 -13.74
N LEU A 44 6.08 2.44 -12.82
CA LEU A 44 4.93 3.34 -12.65
C LEU A 44 5.19 4.80 -13.06
N THR A 45 6.42 5.14 -13.45
CA THR A 45 6.85 6.53 -13.65
C THR A 45 7.36 6.82 -15.05
N ALA A 46 6.96 6.01 -16.03
CA ALA A 46 7.32 6.23 -17.42
C ALA A 46 6.76 7.57 -17.93
N GLU A 47 7.60 8.36 -18.60
CA GLU A 47 7.15 9.58 -19.27
C GLU A 47 6.13 9.22 -20.35
N GLY A 48 5.08 10.02 -20.48
CA GLY A 48 3.95 9.72 -21.36
C GLY A 48 2.84 8.89 -20.70
N SER A 49 3.04 8.34 -19.50
CA SER A 49 1.98 7.59 -18.81
C SER A 49 0.76 8.46 -18.50
N ARG A 50 -0.43 7.87 -18.67
CA ARG A 50 -1.69 8.46 -18.24
C ARG A 50 -1.76 8.45 -16.71
N VAL A 51 -2.06 9.60 -16.11
CA VAL A 51 -2.13 9.79 -14.65
C VAL A 51 -3.37 10.56 -14.24
N TRP A 52 -3.75 10.41 -12.98
CA TRP A 52 -4.91 11.07 -12.39
C TRP A 52 -4.53 11.79 -11.10
N LEU A 53 -4.94 13.05 -10.99
CA LEU A 53 -4.59 13.95 -9.91
C LEU A 53 -5.82 14.35 -9.11
N SER A 54 -5.72 14.32 -7.78
CA SER A 54 -6.67 15.04 -6.93
C SER A 54 -6.25 16.50 -6.82
N ARG A 55 -7.21 17.40 -6.57
CA ARG A 55 -6.95 18.82 -6.31
C ARG A 55 -7.45 19.21 -4.94
N SER A 56 -6.56 19.81 -4.15
CA SER A 56 -6.90 20.41 -2.86
C SER A 56 -7.38 21.86 -3.05
N SER A 57 -8.41 22.24 -2.31
CA SER A 57 -8.90 23.63 -2.21
C SER A 57 -8.13 24.46 -1.18
N ASN A 58 -7.20 23.87 -0.42
CA ASN A 58 -6.46 24.58 0.62
C ASN A 58 -5.49 25.60 -0.02
N PRO A 59 -5.70 26.92 0.17
CA PRO A 59 -4.90 27.96 -0.49
C PRO A 59 -3.45 28.01 0.01
N THR A 60 -3.14 27.41 1.15
CA THR A 60 -1.77 27.42 1.71
C THR A 60 -0.88 26.31 1.17
N ARG A 61 -1.44 25.37 0.38
CA ARG A 61 -0.65 24.28 -0.20
C ARG A 61 0.24 24.80 -1.32
N LYS A 62 1.54 24.53 -1.20
CA LYS A 62 2.52 24.80 -2.26
C LYS A 62 2.19 24.12 -3.59
N TYR A 63 1.71 22.87 -3.52
CA TYR A 63 1.26 22.10 -4.68
C TYR A 63 -0.19 21.67 -4.45
N ALA A 64 -1.11 22.25 -5.22
CA ALA A 64 -2.55 21.99 -5.08
C ALA A 64 -2.93 20.58 -5.57
N HIS A 65 -2.14 20.01 -6.49
CA HIS A 65 -2.40 18.70 -7.08
C HIS A 65 -1.63 17.59 -6.36
N THR A 66 -2.25 16.43 -6.16
CA THR A 66 -1.60 15.22 -5.65
C THR A 66 -1.79 14.10 -6.67
N TRP A 67 -0.72 13.36 -6.96
CA TRP A 67 -0.78 12.22 -7.88
C TRP A 67 -1.39 11.01 -7.18
N GLU A 68 -2.58 10.60 -7.63
CA GLU A 68 -3.36 9.52 -7.03
C GLU A 68 -3.20 8.19 -7.78
N LEU A 69 -3.38 8.22 -9.11
CA LEU A 69 -3.42 7.02 -9.94
C LEU A 69 -2.51 7.13 -11.17
N VAL A 70 -2.05 5.98 -11.64
CA VAL A 70 -1.41 5.81 -12.96
C VAL A 70 -2.16 4.71 -13.71
N GLU A 71 -2.26 4.83 -15.03
CA GLU A 71 -2.76 3.77 -15.89
C GLU A 71 -1.59 2.96 -16.45
N ILE A 72 -1.69 1.62 -16.36
CA ILE A 72 -0.71 0.69 -16.89
C ILE A 72 -1.36 -0.12 -18.00
N ALA A 73 -0.72 -0.15 -19.17
CA ALA A 73 -1.19 -0.92 -20.31
C ALA A 73 -1.39 -2.40 -19.95
N GLY A 74 -2.56 -2.95 -20.27
CA GLY A 74 -2.93 -4.34 -19.98
C GLY A 74 -3.33 -4.63 -18.53
N LEU A 75 -3.20 -3.67 -17.60
CA LEU A 75 -3.61 -3.82 -16.19
C LEU A 75 -4.74 -2.85 -15.80
N GLY A 76 -4.72 -1.62 -16.32
CA GLY A 76 -5.65 -0.56 -15.97
C GLY A 76 -5.12 0.38 -14.88
N LEU A 77 -6.03 0.91 -14.06
CA LEU A 77 -5.69 1.90 -13.03
C LEU A 77 -4.99 1.27 -11.81
N VAL A 78 -3.92 1.93 -11.37
CA VAL A 78 -3.13 1.58 -10.19
C VAL A 78 -3.03 2.79 -9.26
N GLY A 79 -3.36 2.59 -7.98
CA GLY A 79 -3.17 3.59 -6.94
C GLY A 79 -1.70 3.74 -6.54
N VAL A 80 -1.18 4.96 -6.62
CA VAL A 80 0.23 5.27 -6.29
C VAL A 80 0.39 6.06 -4.99
N ASN A 81 -0.68 6.68 -4.48
CA ASN A 81 -0.63 7.46 -3.26
C ASN A 81 -0.47 6.57 -2.02
N THR A 82 0.69 6.57 -1.38
CA THR A 82 0.97 5.77 -0.18
C THR A 82 0.33 6.30 1.10
N GLY A 83 -0.43 7.39 1.05
CA GLY A 83 -1.27 7.86 2.16
C GLY A 83 -2.62 7.13 2.25
N SER A 84 -3.01 6.38 1.21
CA SER A 84 -4.28 5.65 1.16
C SER A 84 -4.32 4.28 1.86
N PRO A 85 -3.22 3.48 1.92
CA PRO A 85 -3.34 2.07 2.27
C PRO A 85 -3.92 1.80 3.65
N ASN A 86 -3.47 2.53 4.67
CA ASN A 86 -3.92 2.35 6.05
C ASN A 86 -5.44 2.62 6.18
N ARG A 87 -5.97 3.61 5.45
CA ARG A 87 -7.42 3.89 5.42
C ARG A 87 -8.21 2.77 4.75
N ILE A 88 -7.72 2.25 3.63
CA ILE A 88 -8.37 1.15 2.90
C ILE A 88 -8.33 -0.14 3.72
N ALA A 89 -7.20 -0.46 4.33
CA ALA A 89 -7.06 -1.62 5.22
C ALA A 89 -8.04 -1.56 6.40
N ARG A 90 -8.16 -0.40 7.05
CA ARG A 90 -9.14 -0.17 8.11
C ARG A 90 -10.57 -0.41 7.63
N GLU A 91 -10.95 0.14 6.47
CA GLU A 91 -12.27 -0.05 5.87
C GLU A 91 -12.54 -1.54 5.57
N ALA A 92 -11.55 -2.25 5.04
CA ALA A 92 -11.66 -3.68 4.73
C ALA A 92 -11.83 -4.56 5.97
N ILE A 93 -11.06 -4.29 7.03
CA ILE A 93 -11.18 -5.02 8.31
C ILE A 93 -12.54 -4.74 8.95
N ALA A 94 -12.96 -3.47 9.02
CA ALA A 94 -14.25 -3.09 9.57
C ALA A 94 -15.44 -3.66 8.75
N GLY A 95 -15.26 -3.82 7.44
CA GLY A 95 -16.21 -4.44 6.53
C GLY A 95 -16.18 -5.98 6.51
N ASN A 96 -15.40 -6.62 7.38
CA ASN A 96 -15.23 -8.09 7.45
C ASN A 96 -14.75 -8.75 6.14
N LEU A 97 -13.96 -8.03 5.33
CA LEU A 97 -13.36 -8.59 4.13
C LEU A 97 -12.14 -9.48 4.41
N LEU A 98 -11.60 -9.40 5.64
CA LEU A 98 -10.54 -10.25 6.16
C LEU A 98 -11.06 -11.01 7.39
N PRO A 99 -11.74 -12.16 7.21
CA PRO A 99 -12.33 -12.92 8.31
C PRO A 99 -11.36 -13.24 9.45
N GLU A 100 -10.08 -13.46 9.13
CA GLU A 100 -9.02 -13.77 10.09
C GLU A 100 -8.68 -12.58 11.01
N LEU A 101 -8.98 -11.36 10.56
CA LEU A 101 -8.82 -10.10 11.29
C LEU A 101 -10.15 -9.54 11.82
N SER A 102 -11.26 -10.26 11.62
CA SER A 102 -12.58 -9.91 12.14
C SER A 102 -12.78 -10.34 13.60
N GLY A 103 -13.85 -9.84 14.24
CA GLY A 103 -14.24 -10.22 15.60
C GLY A 103 -13.42 -9.54 16.70
N TYR A 104 -12.81 -8.41 16.41
CA TYR A 104 -12.18 -7.53 17.38
C TYR A 104 -13.13 -6.39 17.77
N GLY A 105 -13.10 -5.98 19.04
CA GLY A 105 -13.99 -4.96 19.58
C GLY A 105 -13.49 -3.54 19.31
N THR A 106 -12.17 -3.37 19.20
CA THR A 106 -11.53 -2.09 18.91
C THR A 106 -10.52 -2.21 17.77
N LEU A 107 -10.40 -1.14 16.99
CA LEU A 107 -9.41 -0.94 15.95
C LEU A 107 -8.77 0.44 16.16
N ARG A 108 -7.46 0.47 16.40
CA ARG A 108 -6.70 1.70 16.63
C ARG A 108 -5.59 1.83 15.59
N MET A 109 -5.43 3.03 15.04
CA MET A 109 -4.38 3.32 14.06
C MET A 109 -3.13 3.89 14.74
N GLU A 110 -1.96 3.67 14.14
CA GLU A 110 -0.70 4.35 14.47
C GLU A 110 -0.26 4.20 15.95
N VAL A 111 -0.42 2.99 16.50
CA VAL A 111 -0.12 2.71 17.91
C VAL A 111 1.37 2.42 18.08
N LYS A 112 2.03 3.01 19.08
CA LYS A 112 3.44 2.68 19.37
C LYS A 112 3.58 1.21 19.78
N TYR A 113 4.52 0.51 19.16
CA TYR A 113 4.88 -0.87 19.51
C TYR A 113 6.39 -1.06 19.33
N GLY A 114 6.99 -1.94 20.14
CA GLY A 114 8.44 -2.13 20.13
C GLY A 114 9.23 -0.91 20.61
N THR A 115 10.48 -0.79 20.17
CA THR A 115 11.41 0.20 20.71
C THR A 115 11.28 1.58 20.05
N ASN A 116 11.05 1.63 18.73
CA ASN A 116 11.00 2.88 17.95
C ASN A 116 10.08 2.78 16.73
N SER A 117 8.95 2.10 16.87
CA SER A 117 8.02 1.84 15.76
C SER A 117 6.58 2.10 16.16
N ARG A 118 5.74 2.32 15.14
CA ARG A 118 4.29 2.38 15.26
C ARG A 118 3.71 1.32 14.35
N ILE A 119 2.74 0.58 14.86
CA ILE A 119 1.98 -0.38 14.09
C ILE A 119 0.87 0.39 13.39
N ASP A 120 0.64 0.07 12.13
CA ASP A 120 -0.39 0.74 11.33
C ASP A 120 -1.77 0.54 11.97
N ILE A 121 -2.09 -0.69 12.38
CA ILE A 121 -3.36 -1.07 13.00
C ILE A 121 -3.13 -2.00 14.19
N LEU A 122 -3.77 -1.71 15.33
CA LEU A 122 -3.88 -2.61 16.48
C LEU A 122 -5.35 -3.00 16.66
N LEU A 123 -5.60 -4.30 16.65
CA LEU A 123 -6.91 -4.89 16.91
C LEU A 123 -6.93 -5.48 18.31
N GLU A 124 -7.92 -5.10 19.13
CA GLU A 124 -8.01 -5.56 20.51
C GLU A 124 -9.44 -6.02 20.83
N ASN A 125 -9.54 -7.00 21.73
CA ASN A 125 -10.80 -7.49 22.28
C ASN A 125 -10.48 -8.19 23.62
N GLY A 126 -11.33 -8.03 24.64
CA GLY A 126 -11.05 -8.50 26.00
C GLY A 126 -10.87 -10.01 26.14
N ASN A 127 -11.35 -10.80 25.17
CA ASN A 127 -11.37 -12.26 25.23
C ASN A 127 -10.43 -12.94 24.22
N ARG A 128 -9.53 -12.21 23.54
CA ARG A 128 -8.56 -12.80 22.61
C ARG A 128 -7.25 -12.00 22.56
N PRO A 129 -6.13 -12.60 22.16
CA PRO A 129 -4.87 -11.87 22.01
C PRO A 129 -5.00 -10.68 21.05
N PRO A 130 -4.35 -9.54 21.35
CA PRO A 130 -4.31 -8.40 20.43
C PRO A 130 -3.63 -8.81 19.12
N CYS A 131 -4.03 -8.20 18.00
CA CYS A 131 -3.43 -8.42 16.70
C CYS A 131 -2.78 -7.13 16.18
N TYR A 132 -1.47 -7.18 15.97
CA TYR A 132 -0.66 -6.11 15.39
C TYR A 132 -0.61 -6.29 13.88
N VAL A 133 -1.20 -5.36 13.13
CA VAL A 133 -1.30 -5.44 11.67
C VAL A 133 -0.48 -4.31 11.03
N GLU A 134 0.57 -4.70 10.32
CA GLU A 134 1.41 -3.80 9.52
C GLU A 134 0.91 -3.83 8.07
N VAL A 135 0.73 -2.66 7.46
CA VAL A 135 0.21 -2.50 6.11
C VAL A 135 1.36 -2.13 5.16
N LYS A 136 1.38 -2.75 3.98
CA LYS A 136 2.33 -2.44 2.90
C LYS A 136 1.59 -2.16 1.60
N ASN A 137 2.06 -1.19 0.83
CA ASN A 137 1.54 -0.93 -0.51
C ASN A 137 2.37 -1.70 -1.54
N ALA A 138 1.80 -2.72 -2.17
CA ALA A 138 2.46 -3.54 -3.20
C ALA A 138 2.02 -3.10 -4.60
N HIS A 139 2.97 -2.80 -5.47
CA HIS A 139 2.72 -2.20 -6.78
C HIS A 139 3.80 -2.50 -7.83
N LEU A 140 4.64 -3.52 -7.62
CA LEU A 140 5.55 -3.99 -8.65
C LEU A 140 4.84 -5.03 -9.52
N PHE A 141 4.73 -4.77 -10.83
CA PHE A 141 4.03 -5.65 -11.77
C PHE A 141 4.98 -6.05 -12.90
N ARG A 142 5.56 -7.27 -12.82
CA ARG A 142 6.48 -7.79 -13.85
C ARG A 142 5.88 -8.88 -14.74
N ALA A 143 4.77 -9.49 -14.32
CA ALA A 143 4.07 -10.53 -15.08
C ALA A 143 2.54 -10.41 -14.92
N PRO A 144 1.75 -10.85 -15.91
CA PRO A 144 0.29 -10.87 -15.80
C PRO A 144 -0.18 -11.64 -14.55
N GLY A 145 -1.13 -11.05 -13.82
CA GLY A 145 -1.71 -11.66 -12.62
C GLY A 145 -0.78 -11.70 -11.39
N LEU A 146 0.46 -11.21 -11.50
CA LEU A 146 1.42 -11.15 -10.40
C LEU A 146 1.63 -9.72 -9.94
N VAL A 147 1.54 -9.51 -8.62
CA VAL A 147 2.07 -8.32 -7.95
C VAL A 147 3.19 -8.72 -7.01
N GLU A 148 4.21 -7.89 -6.91
CA GLU A 148 5.38 -8.16 -6.10
C GLU A 148 5.64 -7.07 -5.06
N PHE A 149 6.35 -7.46 -4.00
CA PHE A 149 6.88 -6.56 -2.99
C PHE A 149 8.26 -7.05 -2.50
N PRO A 150 9.22 -6.15 -2.20
CA PRO A 150 9.22 -4.71 -2.47
C PRO A 150 9.65 -4.39 -3.91
N ASP A 151 9.58 -3.10 -4.28
CA ASP A 151 10.10 -2.59 -5.57
C ASP A 151 11.54 -2.03 -5.47
N CYS A 152 12.11 -2.01 -4.27
CA CYS A 152 13.51 -1.72 -3.95
C CYS A 152 13.87 -2.22 -2.54
N VAL A 153 15.14 -2.15 -2.16
CA VAL A 153 15.58 -2.48 -0.78
C VAL A 153 14.80 -1.66 0.26
N THR A 154 14.32 -2.34 1.32
CA THR A 154 13.50 -1.79 2.40
C THR A 154 13.97 -2.24 3.78
N GLU A 155 15.04 -1.62 4.28
CA GLU A 155 15.55 -1.87 5.65
C GLU A 155 14.48 -1.64 6.72
N ARG A 156 13.64 -0.62 6.53
CA ARG A 156 12.51 -0.35 7.42
C ARG A 156 11.51 -1.52 7.41
N GLY A 157 11.18 -2.07 6.25
CA GLY A 157 10.29 -3.22 6.14
C GLY A 157 10.84 -4.45 6.89
N THR A 158 12.13 -4.71 6.75
CA THR A 158 12.83 -5.79 7.47
C THR A 158 12.74 -5.61 8.99
N LYS A 159 13.02 -4.40 9.49
CA LYS A 159 12.89 -4.09 10.92
C LYS A 159 11.47 -4.36 11.45
N HIS A 160 10.43 -3.99 10.69
CA HIS A 160 9.05 -4.22 11.10
C HIS A 160 8.72 -5.72 11.20
N LEU A 161 9.23 -6.56 10.30
CA LEU A 161 9.04 -8.02 10.39
C LEU A 161 9.64 -8.60 11.67
N ASP A 162 10.84 -8.17 12.06
CA ASP A 162 11.46 -8.60 13.32
C ASP A 162 10.65 -8.15 14.54
N GLU A 163 10.10 -6.93 14.52
CA GLU A 163 9.26 -6.41 15.60
C GLU A 163 7.91 -7.15 15.70
N LEU A 164 7.31 -7.54 14.57
CA LEU A 164 6.11 -8.37 14.54
C LEU A 164 6.39 -9.77 15.10
N ALA A 165 7.50 -10.41 14.72
CA ALA A 165 7.91 -11.70 15.26
C ALA A 165 8.03 -11.65 16.80
N ARG A 166 8.63 -10.59 17.35
CA ARG A 166 8.70 -10.36 18.80
C ARG A 166 7.33 -10.17 19.46
N MET A 167 6.33 -9.65 18.75
CA MET A 167 4.97 -9.57 19.30
C MET A 167 4.35 -10.96 19.39
N VAL A 168 4.61 -11.83 18.41
CA VAL A 168 4.17 -13.23 18.45
C VAL A 168 4.83 -13.99 19.59
N GLU A 169 6.14 -13.84 19.78
CA GLU A 169 6.87 -14.43 20.92
C GLU A 169 6.31 -14.00 22.29
N ARG A 170 5.70 -12.81 22.37
CA ARG A 170 5.04 -12.30 23.59
C ARG A 170 3.58 -12.73 23.72
N GLY A 171 3.12 -13.64 22.88
CA GLY A 171 1.75 -14.20 22.92
C GLY A 171 0.69 -13.33 22.24
N SER A 172 1.07 -12.31 21.47
CA SER A 172 0.13 -11.55 20.62
C SER A 172 0.00 -12.20 19.25
N ARG A 173 -1.03 -11.82 18.48
CA ARG A 173 -1.05 -12.08 17.03
C ARG A 173 -0.33 -10.96 16.30
N ALA A 174 0.27 -11.25 15.16
CA ALA A 174 0.86 -10.25 14.29
C ALA A 174 0.61 -10.63 12.83
N ALA A 175 0.32 -9.64 11.98
CA ALA A 175 0.01 -9.85 10.58
C ALA A 175 0.67 -8.80 9.69
N MET A 176 1.17 -9.24 8.54
CA MET A 176 1.51 -8.38 7.42
C MET A 176 0.34 -8.34 6.44
N LEU A 177 -0.16 -7.15 6.11
CA LEU A 177 -1.21 -6.94 5.13
C LEU A 177 -0.68 -6.15 3.93
N TYR A 178 -0.48 -6.85 2.81
CA TYR A 178 -0.10 -6.24 1.55
C TYR A 178 -1.35 -5.75 0.82
N LEU A 179 -1.52 -4.43 0.75
CA LEU A 179 -2.56 -3.80 -0.04
C LEU A 179 -2.09 -3.58 -1.47
N VAL A 180 -2.90 -4.05 -2.42
CA VAL A 180 -2.67 -3.97 -3.85
C VAL A 180 -3.76 -3.07 -4.43
N GLN A 181 -3.41 -1.81 -4.72
CA GLN A 181 -4.34 -0.85 -5.29
C GLN A 181 -4.48 -1.05 -6.81
N ALA A 182 -4.87 -2.26 -7.21
CA ALA A 182 -5.10 -2.68 -8.60
C ALA A 182 -6.01 -3.93 -8.63
N ALA A 183 -6.84 -4.05 -9.65
CA ALA A 183 -7.82 -5.14 -9.76
C ALA A 183 -7.27 -6.42 -10.42
N GLY A 184 -6.28 -6.30 -11.31
CA GLY A 184 -5.78 -7.42 -12.13
C GLY A 184 -4.97 -8.53 -11.43
N PRO A 185 -4.23 -8.27 -10.33
CA PRO A 185 -3.43 -9.33 -9.71
C PRO A 185 -4.28 -10.46 -9.11
N THR A 186 -3.72 -11.65 -9.16
CA THR A 186 -4.34 -12.91 -8.67
C THR A 186 -3.50 -13.60 -7.60
N ARG A 187 -2.23 -13.22 -7.47
CA ARG A 187 -1.30 -13.67 -6.44
C ARG A 187 -0.26 -12.58 -6.17
N LEU A 188 0.25 -12.58 -4.95
CA LEU A 188 1.36 -11.74 -4.54
C LEU A 188 2.61 -12.60 -4.32
N ALA A 189 3.78 -12.16 -4.78
CA ALA A 189 5.04 -12.79 -4.42
C ALA A 189 6.05 -11.79 -3.86
N LEU A 190 7.11 -12.27 -3.22
CA LEU A 190 8.19 -11.42 -2.77
C LEU A 190 9.32 -11.32 -3.81
N ALA A 191 9.76 -10.10 -4.11
CA ALA A 191 10.85 -9.83 -5.05
C ALA A 191 12.21 -10.05 -4.38
N ALA A 192 12.59 -11.31 -4.19
CA ALA A 192 13.86 -11.70 -3.54
C ALA A 192 15.10 -11.17 -4.27
N ASP A 193 14.99 -10.93 -5.58
CA ASP A 193 16.05 -10.33 -6.40
C ASP A 193 16.26 -8.84 -6.12
N LEU A 194 15.22 -8.13 -5.64
CA LEU A 194 15.29 -6.71 -5.28
C LEU A 194 15.63 -6.49 -3.81
N ASP A 195 15.13 -7.34 -2.92
CA ASP A 195 15.50 -7.32 -1.49
C ASP A 195 15.60 -8.73 -0.89
N PRO A 196 16.79 -9.37 -0.99
CA PRO A 196 17.01 -10.69 -0.40
C PRO A 196 16.98 -10.68 1.13
N ASN A 197 17.20 -9.52 1.77
CA ASN A 197 17.16 -9.40 3.24
C ASN A 197 15.72 -9.40 3.72
N TYR A 198 14.84 -8.63 3.06
CA TYR A 198 13.40 -8.65 3.34
C TYR A 198 12.82 -10.04 3.13
N PHE A 199 13.20 -10.72 2.04
CA PHE A 199 12.76 -12.10 1.77
C PHE A 199 13.11 -13.07 2.91
N LYS A 200 14.36 -13.02 3.40
CA LYS A 200 14.81 -13.86 4.52
C LYS A 200 14.10 -13.50 5.82
N ALA A 201 13.95 -12.21 6.10
CA ALA A 201 13.24 -11.73 7.30
C ALA A 201 11.77 -12.15 7.28
N PHE A 202 11.12 -12.10 6.11
CA PHE A 202 9.74 -12.55 5.97
C PHE A 202 9.63 -14.04 6.28
N ALA A 203 10.50 -14.88 5.72
CA ALA A 203 10.51 -16.32 6.02
C ALA A 203 10.70 -16.58 7.53
N THR A 204 11.59 -15.84 8.20
CA THR A 204 11.80 -15.93 9.64
C THR A 204 10.57 -15.52 10.44
N ALA A 205 9.93 -14.40 10.07
CA ALA A 205 8.70 -13.93 10.71
C ALA A 205 7.55 -14.92 10.54
N ARG A 206 7.38 -15.50 9.33
CA ARG A 206 6.38 -16.54 9.06
C ARG A 206 6.59 -17.77 9.95
N ARG A 207 7.83 -18.26 10.08
CA ARG A 207 8.17 -19.37 11.00
C ARG A 207 7.90 -19.04 12.47
N ALA A 208 8.06 -17.78 12.86
CA ALA A 208 7.73 -17.32 14.22
C ALA A 208 6.22 -17.20 14.46
N GLY A 209 5.37 -17.34 13.42
CA GLY A 209 3.91 -17.27 13.52
C GLY A 209 3.30 -15.96 13.06
N VAL A 210 4.07 -15.07 12.43
CA VAL A 210 3.50 -13.85 11.81
C VAL A 210 2.63 -14.25 10.62
N GLU A 211 1.40 -13.77 10.60
CA GLU A 211 0.41 -14.00 9.54
C GLU A 211 0.71 -13.12 8.31
N ALA A 212 0.27 -13.52 7.12
CA ALA A 212 0.48 -12.75 5.90
C ALA A 212 -0.75 -12.81 5.01
N TYR A 213 -1.20 -11.64 4.58
CA TYR A 213 -2.42 -11.43 3.82
C TYR A 213 -2.14 -10.47 2.66
N ALA A 214 -2.78 -10.68 1.52
CA ALA A 214 -2.78 -9.73 0.43
C ALA A 214 -4.22 -9.38 0.02
N LEU A 215 -4.47 -8.10 -0.24
CA LEU A 215 -5.80 -7.59 -0.54
C LEU A 215 -5.77 -6.73 -1.80
N CYS A 216 -6.48 -7.16 -2.82
CA CYS A 216 -6.68 -6.40 -4.05
C CYS A 216 -7.82 -5.39 -3.90
N CYS A 217 -7.70 -4.30 -4.64
CA CYS A 217 -8.72 -3.25 -4.71
C CYS A 217 -9.31 -3.14 -6.11
N LYS A 218 -10.57 -2.74 -6.18
CA LYS A 218 -11.14 -2.11 -7.37
C LYS A 218 -10.71 -0.65 -7.38
N VAL A 219 -10.27 -0.19 -8.55
CA VAL A 219 -9.77 1.16 -8.74
C VAL A 219 -10.55 1.83 -9.86
N THR A 220 -11.11 2.98 -9.55
CA THR A 220 -11.79 3.87 -10.51
C THR A 220 -11.27 5.29 -10.28
N THR A 221 -11.65 6.23 -11.14
CA THR A 221 -11.36 7.65 -10.93
C THR A 221 -12.21 8.29 -9.83
N ASN A 222 -13.17 7.56 -9.25
CA ASN A 222 -14.06 8.05 -8.19
C ASN A 222 -13.67 7.49 -6.81
N ALA A 223 -13.16 6.26 -6.77
CA ALA A 223 -12.86 5.56 -5.52
C ALA A 223 -11.83 4.44 -5.70
N ILE A 224 -11.18 4.10 -4.58
CA ILE A 224 -10.45 2.86 -4.37
C ILE A 224 -11.17 2.06 -3.29
N THR A 225 -11.64 0.86 -3.63
CA THR A 225 -12.39 0.00 -2.72
C THR A 225 -11.71 -1.35 -2.61
N ALA A 226 -11.53 -1.82 -1.38
CA ALA A 226 -11.07 -3.18 -1.14
C ALA A 226 -12.05 -4.17 -1.78
N ASP A 227 -11.53 -5.21 -2.43
CA ASP A 227 -12.33 -6.11 -3.26
C ASP A 227 -12.22 -7.56 -2.80
N ARG A 228 -11.02 -8.13 -2.81
CA ARG A 228 -10.84 -9.57 -2.54
C ARG A 228 -9.44 -9.91 -2.05
N MET A 229 -9.36 -11.03 -1.36
CA MET A 229 -8.11 -11.61 -0.89
C MET A 229 -7.34 -12.32 -2.01
N ILE A 230 -6.05 -12.01 -2.02
CA ILE A 230 -4.87 -12.57 -2.67
C ILE A 230 -4.17 -13.77 -2.01
N PRO A 231 -3.87 -14.92 -2.65
CA PRO A 231 -2.78 -15.75 -2.12
C PRO A 231 -1.45 -14.97 -2.08
N VAL A 232 -0.68 -15.20 -1.01
CA VAL A 232 0.69 -14.72 -0.86
C VAL A 232 1.63 -15.91 -1.08
N ASP A 233 2.29 -15.91 -2.23
CA ASP A 233 3.33 -16.87 -2.59
C ASP A 233 4.62 -16.53 -1.86
N GLY A 234 5.19 -17.51 -1.15
CA GLY A 234 6.43 -17.32 -0.43
C GLY A 234 6.69 -18.42 0.60
N PRO A 235 7.88 -18.41 1.21
CA PRO A 235 8.28 -19.35 2.26
C PRO A 235 7.55 -19.13 3.59
#